data_AF-A0A6G1CGD3-F1
#
_entry.id   AF-A0A6G1CGD3-F1
#
_cell.length_a   1.000
_cell.length_b   1.000
_cell.length_c   1.000
_cell.angle_alpha   90.00
_cell.angle_beta   90.00
_cell.angle_gamma   90.00
#
_symmetry.space_group_name_H-M   'P 1'
#
loop_
_entity.id
_entity.type
_entity.pdbx_description
1 polymer ?
#
loop_
_entity_poly.entity_id
_entity_poly.type
_entity_poly.pdbx_seq_one_letter_code
_entity_poly.pdbx_strand_id
1 'polypeptide(L)'
;MASLTIGSAIPTHVALFHATRLEDARASKPRRRRGMMSVRTAAAGSAENGWAPSSWRARLARQIPEYPDVAMLEEAERALASFPPLVFAGEARKLEERLGEVAMGRAFLLQGSDCAENFKEFGANNIRDTFRLMLQMAVVLTFGGQMPTIKVLLTTIAHSHGFV
;
A
#
# COMPACT_ATOMS: atom_id res chain seq x y z
N MET A 1 57.58 50.03 -14.32
CA MET A 1 57.66 48.63 -13.86
C MET A 1 56.34 47.95 -14.20
N ALA A 2 56.40 46.95 -15.08
CA ALA A 2 55.30 46.11 -15.54
C ALA A 2 54.78 45.21 -14.39
N SER A 3 53.47 45.03 -14.21
CA SER A 3 52.66 43.93 -14.76
C SER A 3 53.19 42.53 -14.40
N LEU A 4 52.42 41.75 -13.64
CA LEU A 4 51.93 40.42 -14.05
C LEU A 4 51.03 39.80 -12.97
N THR A 5 49.82 39.43 -13.37
CA THR A 5 48.88 38.53 -12.70
C THR A 5 49.06 37.12 -13.27
N ILE A 6 49.30 36.11 -12.43
CA ILE A 6 49.21 34.67 -12.72
C ILE A 6 48.88 34.01 -11.36
N GLY A 7 47.85 33.17 -11.14
CA GLY A 7 47.10 32.33 -12.06
C GLY A 7 47.54 30.87 -11.93
N SER A 8 47.05 30.13 -10.92
CA SER A 8 47.06 28.66 -10.89
C SER A 8 45.64 28.17 -10.60
N ALA A 9 44.86 27.81 -11.62
CA ALA A 9 44.70 26.44 -12.13
C ALA A 9 44.21 25.51 -10.99
N ILE A 10 42.95 25.04 -10.99
CA ILE A 10 42.39 23.99 -11.86
C ILE A 10 40.84 24.04 -11.77
N PRO A 11 40.11 23.54 -12.79
CA PRO A 11 38.94 24.21 -13.34
C PRO A 11 37.56 23.62 -12.98
N THR A 12 36.56 24.52 -13.08
CA THR A 12 35.19 24.35 -13.58
C THR A 12 34.74 22.96 -14.05
N HIS A 13 33.55 22.52 -13.61
CA HIS A 13 32.34 22.43 -14.46
C HIS A 13 31.23 21.67 -13.69
N VAL A 14 30.18 22.37 -13.29
CA VAL A 14 28.86 22.42 -13.96
C VAL A 14 27.87 21.43 -13.37
N ALA A 15 26.95 22.01 -12.61
CA ALA A 15 25.60 21.52 -12.46
C ALA A 15 24.94 21.41 -13.84
N LEU A 16 24.56 20.22 -14.25
CA LEU A 16 23.50 20.02 -15.22
C LEU A 16 22.90 18.61 -15.02
N PHE A 17 21.91 18.51 -14.13
CA PHE A 17 20.99 17.38 -14.14
C PHE A 17 20.20 17.48 -15.45
N HIS A 18 20.64 16.72 -16.45
CA HIS A 18 19.96 16.61 -17.73
C HIS A 18 18.57 16.02 -17.53
N ALA A 19 17.55 16.84 -17.77
CA ALA A 19 16.21 16.39 -18.12
C ALA A 19 16.30 15.58 -19.42
N THR A 20 16.10 14.27 -19.36
CA THR A 20 15.85 13.45 -20.55
C THR A 20 14.43 13.73 -21.02
N ARG A 21 14.36 14.70 -21.93
CA ARG A 21 13.20 15.00 -22.78
C ARG A 21 12.83 13.72 -23.55
N LEU A 22 11.58 13.29 -23.36
CA LEU A 22 10.88 12.34 -24.24
C LEU A 22 10.87 12.89 -25.67
N GLU A 23 11.64 12.29 -26.59
CA GLU A 23 11.34 12.33 -28.03
C GLU A 23 11.73 11.00 -28.68
N ASP A 24 10.88 9.98 -28.48
CA ASP A 24 10.78 8.81 -29.37
C ASP A 24 9.31 8.54 -29.68
N ALA A 25 8.70 9.45 -30.44
CA ALA A 25 7.38 9.28 -31.04
C ALA A 25 7.53 9.16 -32.56
N ARG A 26 8.17 8.08 -33.03
CA ARG A 26 8.14 7.68 -34.45
C ARG A 26 6.98 6.71 -34.69
N ALA A 27 5.91 7.27 -35.26
CA ALA A 27 4.89 6.66 -36.12
C ALA A 27 4.53 5.17 -35.88
N SER A 28 3.54 4.94 -35.02
CA SER A 28 2.82 3.65 -34.94
C SER A 28 1.57 3.69 -35.83
N LYS A 29 1.44 2.69 -36.72
CA LYS A 29 0.36 2.52 -37.71
C LYS A 29 -1.00 2.32 -36.99
N PRO A 30 -2.11 2.92 -37.46
CA PRO A 30 -3.38 2.86 -36.73
C PRO A 30 -3.93 1.43 -36.69
N ARG A 31 -4.00 0.86 -35.48
CA ARG A 31 -4.56 -0.47 -35.25
C ARG A 31 -6.08 -0.41 -35.42
N ARG A 32 -6.58 -1.13 -36.43
CA ARG A 32 -7.98 -1.27 -36.83
C ARG A 32 -8.88 -1.45 -35.60
N ARG A 33 -9.81 -0.51 -35.36
CA ARG A 33 -10.82 -0.56 -34.29
C ARG A 33 -11.66 -1.83 -34.43
N ARG A 34 -11.36 -2.85 -33.63
CA ARG A 34 -12.21 -4.04 -33.47
C ARG A 34 -13.08 -3.80 -32.24
N GLY A 35 -14.39 -3.68 -32.47
CA GLY A 35 -15.49 -3.87 -31.52
C GLY A 35 -15.36 -3.20 -30.15
N MET A 36 -16.06 -2.08 -29.97
CA MET A 36 -16.36 -1.52 -28.66
C MET A 36 -17.23 -2.54 -27.90
N MET A 37 -16.62 -3.36 -27.02
CA MET A 37 -17.39 -4.04 -25.97
C MET A 37 -18.07 -2.95 -25.16
N SER A 38 -19.40 -3.02 -25.09
CA SER A 38 -20.24 -2.14 -24.28
C SER A 38 -19.80 -2.23 -22.82
N VAL A 39 -18.90 -1.35 -22.41
CA VAL A 39 -18.64 -1.07 -21.01
C VAL A 39 -19.95 -0.51 -20.45
N ARG A 40 -20.61 -1.26 -19.57
CA ARG A 40 -21.73 -0.71 -18.80
C ARG A 40 -21.14 0.38 -17.90
N THR A 41 -21.31 1.63 -18.31
CA THR A 41 -21.02 2.80 -17.47
C THR A 41 -21.97 2.73 -16.28
N ALA A 42 -21.45 2.37 -15.11
CA ALA A 42 -22.20 2.53 -13.87
C ALA A 42 -22.34 4.04 -13.63
N ALA A 43 -23.58 4.53 -13.66
CA ALA A 43 -23.89 5.88 -13.20
C ALA A 43 -23.44 6.01 -11.74
N ALA A 44 -22.65 7.05 -11.46
CA ALA A 44 -22.34 7.46 -10.10
C ALA A 44 -23.63 7.94 -9.43
N GLY A 45 -24.32 7.03 -8.75
CA GLY A 45 -25.46 7.37 -7.90
C GLY A 45 -24.97 8.21 -6.73
N SER A 46 -25.49 9.44 -6.64
CA SER A 46 -25.33 10.36 -5.52
C SER A 46 -25.76 9.68 -4.22
N ALA A 47 -24.84 9.57 -3.26
CA ALA A 47 -25.07 8.96 -1.97
C ALA A 47 -25.91 9.87 -1.07
N GLU A 48 -27.23 9.69 -1.09
CA GLU A 48 -28.14 10.13 -0.01
C GLU A 48 -28.59 8.94 0.87
N ASN A 49 -27.75 7.91 0.99
CA ASN A 49 -27.91 6.85 1.98
C ASN A 49 -26.70 6.91 2.92
N GLY A 50 -26.96 7.20 4.20
CA GLY A 50 -25.92 7.32 5.23
C GLY A 50 -24.99 6.10 5.29
N TRP A 51 -23.78 6.31 5.79
CA TRP A 51 -22.82 5.21 5.95
C TRP A 51 -23.38 4.12 6.88
N ALA A 52 -23.32 2.89 6.41
CA ALA A 52 -23.59 1.69 7.20
C ALA A 52 -22.60 0.58 6.79
N PRO A 53 -22.27 -0.38 7.67
CA PRO A 53 -21.36 -1.49 7.34
C PRO A 53 -21.77 -2.30 6.11
N SER A 54 -23.05 -2.33 5.75
CA SER A 54 -23.58 -3.04 4.57
C SER A 54 -23.58 -2.21 3.28
N SER A 55 -23.39 -0.88 3.35
CA SER A 55 -23.57 0.04 2.22
C SER A 55 -22.61 -0.20 1.05
N TRP A 56 -21.45 -0.82 1.29
CA TRP A 56 -20.47 -1.13 0.25
C TRP A 56 -20.97 -2.19 -0.73
N ARG A 57 -21.89 -3.09 -0.31
CA ARG A 57 -22.43 -4.17 -1.15
C ARG A 57 -23.23 -3.64 -2.35
N ALA A 58 -23.73 -2.41 -2.28
CA ALA A 58 -24.40 -1.73 -3.40
C ALA A 58 -23.43 -1.07 -4.38
N ARG A 59 -22.11 -1.05 -4.10
CA ARG A 59 -21.07 -0.45 -4.94
C ARG A 59 -20.39 -1.51 -5.80
N LEU A 60 -19.82 -1.09 -6.93
CA LEU A 60 -19.07 -1.98 -7.82
C LEU A 60 -17.80 -2.49 -7.12
N ALA A 61 -17.68 -3.81 -6.96
CA ALA A 61 -16.49 -4.49 -6.45
C ALA A 61 -15.90 -5.42 -7.52
N ARG A 62 -14.57 -5.38 -7.72
CA ARG A 62 -13.89 -6.02 -8.87
C ARG A 62 -13.22 -7.36 -8.56
N GLN A 63 -12.97 -7.68 -7.29
CA GLN A 63 -12.14 -8.79 -6.85
C GLN A 63 -12.89 -9.63 -5.79
N ILE A 64 -14.21 -9.76 -5.94
CA ILE A 64 -15.04 -10.59 -5.06
C ILE A 64 -15.11 -12.00 -5.66
N PRO A 65 -14.74 -13.05 -4.90
CA PRO A 65 -14.93 -14.43 -5.34
C PRO A 65 -16.42 -14.74 -5.57
N GLU A 66 -16.70 -15.60 -6.55
CA GLU A 66 -18.05 -16.15 -6.74
C GLU A 66 -18.25 -17.30 -5.75
N TYR A 67 -19.15 -17.13 -4.79
CA TYR A 67 -19.55 -18.17 -3.84
C TYR A 67 -20.76 -18.94 -4.40
N PRO A 68 -20.64 -20.25 -4.71
CA PRO A 68 -21.75 -21.01 -5.29
C PRO A 68 -22.96 -21.17 -4.36
N ASP A 69 -22.71 -21.20 -3.04
CA ASP A 69 -23.73 -21.36 -2.01
C ASP A 69 -23.83 -20.09 -1.14
N VAL A 70 -24.91 -19.35 -1.34
CA VAL A 70 -25.17 -18.10 -0.60
C VAL A 70 -25.58 -18.39 0.84
N ALA A 71 -26.25 -19.51 1.12
CA ALA A 71 -26.67 -19.86 2.47
C ALA A 71 -25.45 -20.18 3.35
N MET A 72 -24.46 -20.90 2.81
CA MET A 72 -23.19 -21.15 3.50
C MET A 72 -22.39 -19.87 3.74
N LEU A 73 -22.40 -18.93 2.79
CA LEU A 73 -21.75 -17.62 2.97
C LEU A 73 -22.39 -16.85 4.14
N GLU A 74 -23.72 -16.78 4.18
CA GLU A 74 -24.42 -16.10 5.28
C GLU A 74 -24.18 -16.78 6.64
N GLU A 75 -24.08 -18.10 6.67
CA GLU A 75 -23.74 -18.84 7.88
C GLU A 75 -22.33 -18.50 8.37
N ALA A 76 -21.34 -18.46 7.47
CA ALA A 76 -19.98 -18.04 7.79
C ALA A 76 -19.92 -16.58 8.27
N GLU A 77 -20.65 -15.66 7.63
CA GLU A 77 -20.75 -14.26 8.06
C GLU A 77 -21.35 -14.15 9.47
N ARG A 78 -22.42 -14.91 9.79
CA ARG A 78 -23.03 -14.95 11.12
C ARG A 78 -22.07 -15.49 12.18
N ALA A 79 -21.32 -16.54 11.86
CA ALA A 79 -20.33 -17.11 12.77
C ALA A 79 -19.22 -16.09 13.07
N LEU A 80 -18.65 -15.46 12.05
CA LEU A 80 -17.61 -14.44 12.21
C LEU A 80 -18.08 -13.22 13.02
N ALA A 81 -19.34 -12.79 12.83
CA ALA A 81 -19.92 -11.68 13.58
C ALA A 81 -20.08 -11.98 15.08
N SER A 82 -20.09 -13.26 15.48
CA SER A 82 -20.20 -13.67 16.89
C SER A 82 -18.85 -13.69 17.64
N PHE A 83 -17.74 -13.65 16.92
CA PHE A 83 -16.40 -13.69 17.52
C PHE A 83 -16.01 -12.34 18.13
N PRO A 84 -15.17 -12.34 19.19
CA PRO A 84 -14.67 -11.11 19.78
C PRO A 84 -13.86 -10.30 18.75
N PRO A 85 -13.85 -8.96 18.87
CA PRO A 85 -13.06 -8.12 17.99
C PRO A 85 -11.56 -8.39 18.20
N LEU A 86 -10.79 -8.31 17.11
CA LEU A 86 -9.33 -8.51 17.15
C LEU A 86 -8.58 -7.31 17.77
N VAL A 87 -9.16 -6.12 17.70
CA VAL A 87 -8.59 -4.87 18.21
C VAL A 87 -9.66 -4.02 18.89
N PHE A 88 -9.27 -3.27 19.90
CA PHE A 88 -10.15 -2.32 20.58
C PHE A 88 -10.17 -0.97 19.85
N ALA A 89 -11.31 -0.26 19.91
CA ALA A 89 -11.45 1.07 19.31
C ALA A 89 -10.45 2.10 19.88
N GLY A 90 -9.99 1.93 21.12
CA GLY A 90 -8.93 2.77 21.71
C GLY A 90 -7.57 2.58 21.02
N GLU A 91 -7.24 1.36 20.61
CA GLU A 91 -5.98 1.05 19.93
C GLU A 91 -5.97 1.62 18.51
N ALA A 92 -7.10 1.54 17.79
CA ALA A 92 -7.26 2.16 16.47
C ALA A 92 -7.09 3.69 16.52
N ARG A 93 -7.71 4.36 17.50
CA ARG A 93 -7.55 5.82 17.71
C ARG A 93 -6.11 6.19 18.06
N LYS A 94 -5.45 5.40 18.91
CA LYS A 94 -4.03 5.60 19.22
C LYS A 94 -3.13 5.41 17.98
N LEU A 95 -3.46 4.48 17.09
CA LEU A 95 -2.75 4.33 15.82
C LEU A 95 -2.99 5.53 14.91
N GLU A 96 -4.23 6.01 14.81
CA GLU A 96 -4.60 7.20 14.04
C GLU A 96 -3.80 8.44 14.47
N GLU A 97 -3.73 8.71 15.78
CA GLU A 97 -2.90 9.80 16.33
C GLU A 97 -1.44 9.68 15.91
N ARG A 98 -0.86 8.48 15.98
CA ARG A 98 0.52 8.21 15.57
C ARG A 98 0.74 8.32 14.06
N LEU A 99 -0.25 7.97 13.25
CA LEU A 99 -0.21 8.18 11.80
C LEU A 99 -0.33 9.67 11.46
N GLY A 100 -1.01 10.47 12.29
CA GLY A 100 -0.98 11.93 12.23
C GLY A 100 0.44 12.48 12.39
N GLU A 101 1.23 11.96 13.33
CA GLU A 101 2.65 12.31 13.48
C GLU A 101 3.47 11.98 12.23
N VAL A 102 3.19 10.85 11.58
CA VAL A 102 3.84 10.45 10.32
C VAL A 102 3.47 11.43 9.19
N ALA A 103 2.19 11.77 9.05
CA ALA A 103 1.71 12.70 8.03
C ALA A 103 2.33 14.11 8.19
N MET A 104 2.65 14.50 9.42
CA MET A 104 3.33 15.76 9.74
C MET A 104 4.87 15.68 9.65
N GLY A 105 5.43 14.54 9.23
CA GLY A 105 6.87 14.33 9.10
C GLY A 105 7.62 14.22 10.44
N ARG A 106 6.91 13.95 11.55
CA ARG A 106 7.49 13.81 12.90
C ARG A 106 7.80 12.36 13.29
N ALA A 107 7.37 11.40 12.47
CA ALA A 107 7.65 9.98 12.65
C ALA A 107 7.73 9.29 11.28
N PHE A 108 8.32 8.09 11.26
CA PHE A 108 8.40 7.23 10.08
C PHE A 108 7.44 6.04 10.22
N LEU A 109 6.73 5.66 9.16
CA LEU A 109 5.89 4.45 9.14
C LEU A 109 6.67 3.27 8.56
N LEU A 110 6.90 2.25 9.38
CA LEU A 110 7.35 0.93 8.94
C LEU A 110 6.16 -0.03 8.94
N GLN A 111 5.73 -0.40 7.74
CA GLN A 111 4.69 -1.40 7.52
C GLN A 111 5.30 -2.60 6.81
N GLY A 112 5.00 -3.81 7.30
CA GLY A 112 5.53 -5.03 6.70
C GLY A 112 4.78 -6.27 7.16
N SER A 113 4.84 -7.31 6.34
CA SER A 113 4.33 -8.67 6.57
C SER A 113 4.82 -9.55 5.43
N ASP A 114 4.50 -10.84 5.46
CA ASP A 114 4.47 -11.65 4.25
C ASP A 114 3.37 -11.18 3.29
N CYS A 115 3.52 -11.56 2.02
CA CYS A 115 2.63 -11.14 0.94
C CYS A 115 1.27 -11.85 1.01
N ALA A 116 1.29 -13.10 1.47
CA ALA A 116 0.20 -14.03 1.40
C ALA A 116 0.40 -15.12 2.47
N GLU A 117 -0.23 -14.94 3.63
CA GLU A 117 -0.15 -15.90 4.72
C GLU A 117 -0.89 -17.17 4.36
N ASN A 118 -0.17 -18.29 4.36
CA ASN A 118 -0.72 -19.62 4.13
C ASN A 118 -1.12 -20.29 5.45
N PHE A 119 -2.32 -20.87 5.51
CA PHE A 119 -2.79 -21.64 6.68
C PHE A 119 -1.84 -22.76 7.13
N LYS A 120 -1.14 -23.41 6.18
CA LYS A 120 -0.17 -24.48 6.51
C LYS A 120 1.11 -23.96 7.14
N GLU A 121 1.44 -22.70 6.90
CA GLU A 121 2.67 -22.04 7.36
C GLU A 121 2.38 -21.04 8.49
N PHE A 122 1.14 -21.02 8.99
CA PHE A 122 0.75 -20.25 10.15
C PHE A 122 1.24 -20.93 11.43
N GLY A 123 2.47 -20.58 11.84
CA GLY A 123 3.13 -21.12 13.01
C GLY A 123 3.83 -20.05 13.85
N ALA A 124 3.94 -20.31 15.15
CA ALA A 124 4.54 -19.38 16.11
C ALA A 124 6.00 -18.98 15.75
N ASN A 125 6.74 -19.86 15.09
CA ASN A 125 8.11 -19.56 14.65
C ASN A 125 8.11 -18.52 13.52
N ASN A 126 7.24 -18.68 12.51
CA ASN A 126 7.15 -17.73 11.40
C ASN A 126 6.75 -16.34 11.89
N ILE A 127 5.72 -16.26 12.75
CA ILE A 127 5.28 -15.00 13.38
C ILE A 127 6.43 -14.35 14.16
N ARG A 128 7.15 -15.14 14.95
CA ARG A 128 8.29 -14.66 15.74
C ARG A 128 9.40 -14.10 14.87
N ASP A 129 9.75 -14.80 13.79
CA ASP A 129 10.85 -14.42 12.93
C ASP A 129 10.50 -13.17 12.10
N THR A 130 9.26 -13.07 11.58
CA THR A 130 8.75 -11.84 10.96
C THR A 130 8.75 -10.67 11.93
N PHE A 131 8.30 -10.88 13.18
CA PHE A 131 8.32 -9.82 14.19
C PHE A 131 9.74 -9.37 14.55
N ARG A 132 10.69 -10.31 14.67
CA ARG A 132 12.11 -10.00 14.93
C ARG A 132 12.71 -9.17 13.80
N LEU A 133 12.48 -9.57 12.55
CA LEU A 133 12.95 -8.84 11.39
C LEU A 133 12.38 -7.41 11.37
N MET A 134 11.09 -7.26 11.64
CA MET A 134 10.45 -5.96 11.71
C MET A 134 11.05 -5.07 12.81
N LEU A 135 11.34 -5.62 13.99
CA LEU A 135 12.00 -4.89 15.06
C LEU A 135 13.43 -4.47 14.70
N GLN A 136 14.19 -5.35 14.03
CA GLN A 136 15.54 -5.03 13.55
C GLN A 136 15.52 -3.86 12.56
N MET A 137 14.62 -3.88 11.58
CA MET A 137 14.44 -2.79 10.63
C MET A 137 14.03 -1.48 11.34
N ALA A 138 13.13 -1.57 12.32
CA ALA A 138 12.67 -0.39 13.04
C ALA A 138 13.79 0.29 13.84
N VAL A 139 14.72 -0.48 14.43
CA VAL A 139 15.89 0.07 15.13
C VAL A 139 16.79 0.79 14.14
N VAL A 140 17.07 0.19 12.98
CA VAL A 140 17.88 0.82 11.92
C VAL A 140 17.25 2.13 11.43
N LEU A 141 15.95 2.14 11.16
CA LEU A 141 15.22 3.32 10.68
C LEU A 141 15.15 4.42 11.74
N THR A 142 14.93 4.06 13.01
CA THR A 142 14.89 5.04 14.11
C THR A 142 16.25 5.71 14.29
N PHE A 143 17.34 4.94 14.22
CA PHE A 143 18.69 5.48 14.36
C PHE A 143 19.12 6.29 13.12
N GLY A 144 18.90 5.77 11.91
CA GLY A 144 19.27 6.46 10.68
C GLY A 144 18.45 7.71 10.39
N GLY A 145 17.15 7.68 10.71
CA GLY A 145 16.22 8.79 10.50
C GLY A 145 16.14 9.80 11.65
N GLN A 146 16.75 9.50 12.81
CA GLN A 146 16.69 10.33 14.02
C GLN A 146 15.25 10.72 14.43
N MET A 147 14.28 9.84 14.16
CA MET A 147 12.87 10.06 14.46
C MET A 147 12.17 8.76 14.84
N PRO A 148 11.05 8.82 15.59
CA PRO A 148 10.30 7.63 15.98
C PRO A 148 9.83 6.82 14.76
N THR A 149 9.95 5.49 14.82
CA THR A 149 9.36 4.58 13.83
C THR A 149 8.09 3.92 14.36
N ILE A 150 6.96 4.13 13.68
CA ILE A 150 5.67 3.49 13.92
C ILE A 150 5.65 2.15 13.19
N LYS A 151 5.38 1.05 13.90
CA LYS A 151 5.48 -0.32 13.39
C LYS A 151 4.07 -0.88 13.21
N VAL A 152 3.67 -1.18 11.98
CA VAL A 152 2.38 -1.81 11.65
C VAL A 152 2.64 -3.15 10.97
N LEU A 153 2.42 -4.24 11.71
CA LEU A 153 2.45 -5.59 11.17
C LEU A 153 1.07 -5.87 10.59
N LEU A 154 0.99 -6.17 9.31
CA LEU A 154 -0.24 -6.66 8.70
C LEU A 154 -0.26 -8.18 8.77
N THR A 155 -1.46 -8.76 8.79
CA THR A 155 -1.58 -10.16 8.40
C THR A 155 -2.60 -10.32 7.28
N THR A 156 -2.17 -10.85 6.15
CA THR A 156 -3.00 -11.06 4.95
C THR A 156 -3.14 -12.55 4.68
N ILE A 157 -4.06 -13.21 5.40
CA ILE A 157 -4.39 -14.60 5.11
C ILE A 157 -4.85 -14.73 3.65
N ALA A 158 -3.96 -15.32 2.84
CA ALA A 158 -4.24 -15.70 1.48
C ALA A 158 -4.58 -17.18 1.50
N HIS A 159 -5.75 -17.53 0.99
CA HIS A 159 -5.96 -18.90 0.57
C HIS A 159 -5.06 -19.13 -0.66
N SER A 160 -4.04 -19.97 -0.53
CA SER A 160 -3.14 -20.33 -1.63
C SER A 160 -3.82 -21.14 -2.75
N HIS A 161 -5.16 -21.16 -2.81
CA HIS A 161 -5.93 -21.63 -3.94
C HIS A 161 -6.80 -20.48 -4.44
N GLY A 162 -6.37 -19.86 -5.55
CA GLY A 162 -7.23 -19.02 -6.38
C GLY A 162 -6.72 -17.61 -6.66
N PHE A 163 -5.55 -17.47 -7.29
CA PHE A 163 -5.56 -16.66 -8.51
C PHE A 163 -6.43 -17.47 -9.48
N VAL A 164 -7.52 -16.89 -9.99
CA VAL A 164 -8.22 -17.45 -11.15
C VAL A 164 -7.24 -17.61 -12.30
#